data_AF-A0A257QDV0-F1
#
_entry.id   AF-A0A257QDV0-F1
#
_cell.length_a   1.000
_cell.length_b   1.000
_cell.length_c   1.000
_cell.angle_alpha   90.00
_cell.angle_beta   90.00
_cell.angle_gamma   90.00
#
_symmetry.space_group_name_H-M   'P 1'
#
loop_
_entity.id
_entity.type
_entity.pdbx_description
1 polymer ?
#
loop_
_entity_poly.entity_id
_entity_poly.type
_entity_poly.pdbx_seq_one_letter_code
_entity_poly.pdbx_strand_id
1 'polypeptide(L)'
;QWLTGVGWGSFADVFTFYRAHSADDKIAMHPESDWLWWISETGLIGLVAMIIALCALAQRILPFHSRRHETLRIIPSTALLAFALHTFFDVPAHFLGTIFPAFFLYGIAWDSYRGVATRFPRWAYQVLGCILVGVGALWVMADFLGKPWQSDVARAIHQREVQQAIASQDNKRIILATDAALQDDPFNYGYYIHRAEAEFYSGMSLDKVRADFALASFVEPWAYQVSYAIGLFWLPNSDSLAYAAFSEALRRQSSNTEGFYKDLVLASVGKDSFGPYMVKLALQSAGFRYSYLMYVDDKAFVALAPTLVAVDPRMRAWTVGQRWDILRRWALLSPKAALPYVDVTPEVVPQSWQLLALCYGGSGDFQKAAKLCHDRAVPPNVPNVMELRTIDELERRLQSNPDDSWTASALLEYGLRTKDWALAQEALNPLMSQKQVPAYAAYWQAEIYYKNGKYEDSWKAWKKFAEQAWQGPPGSGGV
;
A
#
# COMPACT_ATOMS: atom_id res chain seq x y z
N GLN A 1 -9.10 -11.82 35.22
CA GLN A 1 -9.65 -10.63 34.56
C GLN A 1 -11.07 -10.83 34.02
N TRP A 2 -11.53 -12.06 33.71
CA TRP A 2 -12.90 -12.35 33.25
C TRP A 2 -14.05 -11.76 34.09
N LEU A 3 -13.87 -11.63 35.41
CA LEU A 3 -14.91 -11.12 36.31
C LEU A 3 -15.07 -9.59 36.27
N THR A 4 -13.96 -8.86 36.21
CA THR A 4 -13.92 -7.40 36.39
C THR A 4 -13.56 -6.62 35.12
N GLY A 5 -13.17 -7.33 34.05
CA GLY A 5 -12.68 -6.72 32.82
C GLY A 5 -11.28 -6.13 32.97
N VAL A 6 -10.88 -5.33 31.97
CA VAL A 6 -9.58 -4.64 31.91
C VAL A 6 -9.61 -3.19 32.40
N GLY A 7 -10.81 -2.63 32.63
CA GLY A 7 -11.02 -1.24 33.03
C GLY A 7 -11.65 -0.40 31.90
N TRP A 8 -12.41 0.62 32.28
CA TRP A 8 -13.11 1.49 31.32
C TRP A 8 -12.13 2.27 30.44
N GLY A 9 -12.41 2.31 29.14
CA GLY A 9 -11.60 3.02 28.15
C GLY A 9 -10.21 2.43 27.89
N SER A 10 -9.93 1.21 28.39
CA SER A 10 -8.62 0.56 28.26
C SER A 10 -8.56 -0.51 27.18
N PHE A 11 -9.66 -0.71 26.43
CA PHE A 11 -9.73 -1.75 25.41
C PHE A 11 -8.57 -1.65 24.42
N ALA A 12 -8.37 -0.49 23.79
CA ALA A 12 -7.36 -0.31 22.76
C ALA A 12 -5.94 -0.61 23.30
N ASP A 13 -5.64 -0.12 24.49
CA ASP A 13 -4.33 -0.26 25.14
C ASP A 13 -4.00 -1.72 25.51
N VAL A 14 -5.02 -2.50 25.89
CA VAL A 14 -4.82 -3.86 26.40
C VAL A 14 -5.03 -4.91 25.32
N PHE A 15 -5.91 -4.67 24.35
CA PHE A 15 -6.27 -5.63 23.32
C PHE A 15 -5.07 -6.03 22.44
N THR A 16 -4.12 -5.12 22.24
CA THR A 16 -2.87 -5.35 21.49
C THR A 16 -2.11 -6.58 22.01
N PHE A 17 -2.08 -6.80 23.33
CA PHE A 17 -1.41 -7.95 23.95
C PHE A 17 -2.14 -9.28 23.76
N TYR A 18 -3.46 -9.25 23.52
CA TYR A 18 -4.30 -10.44 23.32
C TYR A 18 -4.54 -10.75 21.84
N ARG A 19 -4.02 -9.93 20.93
CA ARG A 19 -4.16 -10.09 19.49
C ARG A 19 -3.35 -11.29 18.99
N ALA A 20 -3.92 -12.49 19.08
CA ALA A 20 -3.25 -13.72 18.63
C ALA A 20 -3.51 -14.06 17.15
N HIS A 21 -4.67 -13.67 16.60
CA HIS A 21 -5.14 -14.14 15.28
C HIS A 21 -5.85 -13.07 14.43
N SER A 22 -5.74 -11.79 14.80
CA SER A 22 -6.36 -10.74 13.98
C SER A 22 -5.60 -10.59 12.66
N ALA A 23 -6.34 -10.65 11.54
CA ALA A 23 -5.79 -10.57 10.19
C ALA A 23 -5.29 -9.16 9.82
N ASP A 24 -5.78 -8.14 10.52
CA ASP A 24 -5.40 -6.74 10.29
C ASP A 24 -4.04 -6.47 10.97
N ASP A 25 -3.22 -5.62 10.36
CA ASP A 25 -1.97 -5.09 10.90
C ASP A 25 -2.17 -3.70 11.53
N LYS A 26 -3.38 -3.13 11.42
CA LYS A 26 -3.77 -1.84 11.99
C LYS A 26 -4.12 -1.94 13.47
N ILE A 27 -3.94 -0.83 14.18
CA ILE A 27 -4.30 -0.68 15.59
C ILE A 27 -5.84 -0.78 15.73
N ALA A 28 -6.31 -1.68 16.59
CA ALA A 28 -7.73 -1.88 16.83
C ALA A 28 -8.21 -0.92 17.92
N MET A 29 -9.05 0.04 17.54
CA MET A 29 -9.53 1.08 18.46
C MET A 29 -10.71 0.62 19.32
N HIS A 30 -11.51 -0.31 18.82
CA HIS A 30 -12.68 -0.87 19.48
C HIS A 30 -13.03 -2.24 18.87
N PRO A 31 -13.78 -3.10 19.58
CA PRO A 31 -14.39 -4.27 18.95
C PRO A 31 -15.57 -3.86 18.07
N GLU A 32 -16.06 -4.77 17.23
CA GLU A 32 -17.21 -4.54 16.34
C GLU A 32 -18.58 -4.67 17.06
N SER A 33 -18.61 -4.67 18.39
CA SER A 33 -19.85 -4.81 19.15
C SER A 33 -19.78 -4.08 20.49
N ASP A 34 -20.81 -3.30 20.82
CA ASP A 34 -20.94 -2.67 22.14
C ASP A 34 -20.89 -3.70 23.28
N TRP A 35 -21.44 -4.89 23.06
CA TRP A 35 -21.46 -5.96 24.08
C TRP A 35 -20.06 -6.49 24.34
N LEU A 36 -19.30 -6.77 23.29
CA LEU A 36 -17.91 -7.21 23.42
C LEU A 36 -17.06 -6.12 24.06
N TRP A 37 -17.29 -4.86 23.68
CA TRP A 37 -16.60 -3.72 24.29
C TRP A 37 -16.90 -3.66 25.79
N TRP A 38 -18.17 -3.64 26.17
CA TRP A 38 -18.60 -3.56 27.55
C TRP A 38 -18.06 -4.73 28.39
N ILE A 39 -18.15 -5.96 27.88
CA ILE A 39 -17.63 -7.15 28.57
C ILE A 39 -16.12 -7.09 28.73
N SER A 40 -15.39 -6.59 27.72
CA SER A 40 -13.94 -6.48 27.81
C SER A 40 -13.52 -5.54 28.94
N GLU A 41 -14.20 -4.41 29.09
CA GLU A 41 -13.83 -3.36 30.05
C GLU A 41 -14.36 -3.62 31.46
N THR A 42 -15.53 -4.25 31.59
CA THR A 42 -16.24 -4.42 32.87
C THR A 42 -16.35 -5.85 33.37
N GLY A 43 -15.99 -6.80 32.51
CA GLY A 43 -16.07 -8.23 32.77
C GLY A 43 -17.51 -8.74 32.90
N LEU A 44 -17.60 -9.95 33.45
CA LEU A 44 -18.88 -10.61 33.68
C LEU A 44 -19.80 -9.82 34.63
N ILE A 45 -19.22 -9.09 35.60
CA ILE A 45 -19.99 -8.29 36.55
C ILE A 45 -20.75 -7.19 35.81
N GLY A 46 -20.08 -6.44 34.95
CA GLY A 46 -20.75 -5.41 34.17
C GLY A 46 -21.71 -6.00 33.15
N LEU A 47 -21.43 -7.16 32.55
CA LEU A 47 -22.39 -7.86 31.69
C LEU A 47 -23.70 -8.17 32.43
N VAL A 48 -23.60 -8.76 33.62
CA VAL A 48 -24.77 -9.08 34.45
C VAL A 48 -25.53 -7.81 34.81
N ALA A 49 -24.84 -6.74 35.21
CA ALA A 49 -25.46 -5.45 35.51
C ALA A 49 -26.19 -4.87 34.27
N MET A 50 -25.58 -4.96 33.09
CA MET A 50 -26.17 -4.51 31.84
C MET A 50 -27.41 -5.33 31.47
N ILE A 51 -27.38 -6.66 31.59
CA ILE A 51 -28.55 -7.51 31.35
C ILE A 51 -29.68 -7.16 32.30
N ILE A 52 -29.39 -7.00 33.60
CA ILE A 52 -30.39 -6.60 34.59
C ILE A 52 -31.01 -5.24 34.21
N ALA A 53 -30.17 -4.27 33.82
CA ALA A 53 -30.62 -2.97 33.36
C ALA A 53 -31.53 -3.10 32.13
N LEU A 54 -31.09 -3.80 31.08
CA LEU A 54 -31.88 -4.02 29.87
C LEU A 54 -33.21 -4.73 30.14
N CYS A 55 -33.23 -5.75 31.00
CA CYS A 55 -34.46 -6.42 31.42
C CYS A 55 -35.40 -5.46 32.17
N ALA A 56 -34.86 -4.65 33.09
CA ALA A 56 -35.64 -3.64 33.81
C ALA A 56 -36.19 -2.57 32.85
N LEU A 57 -35.39 -2.12 31.87
CA LEU A 57 -35.81 -1.16 30.86
C LEU A 57 -36.90 -1.76 29.95
N ALA A 58 -36.74 -3.00 29.51
CA ALA A 58 -37.69 -3.75 28.69
C ALA A 58 -39.05 -3.92 29.40
N GLN A 59 -39.03 -4.23 30.70
CA GLN A 59 -40.24 -4.31 31.53
C GLN A 59 -40.99 -2.96 31.66
N ARG A 60 -40.37 -1.83 31.32
CA ARG A 60 -41.02 -0.51 31.36
C ARG A 60 -41.64 -0.10 30.03
N ILE A 61 -41.09 -0.62 28.92
CA ILE A 61 -41.63 -0.39 27.58
C ILE A 61 -42.63 -1.49 27.18
N LEU A 62 -42.57 -2.69 27.77
CA LEU A 62 -43.46 -3.83 27.53
C LEU A 62 -44.33 -4.20 28.76
N PRO A 63 -45.52 -4.80 28.58
CA PRO A 63 -46.24 -5.05 27.32
C PRO A 63 -47.09 -3.84 26.89
N PHE A 64 -47.35 -3.75 25.59
CA PHE A 64 -48.30 -2.79 25.00
C PHE A 64 -49.73 -3.17 25.44
N HIS A 65 -50.16 -2.69 26.60
CA HIS A 65 -51.54 -2.88 27.04
C HIS A 65 -52.44 -1.85 26.35
N SER A 66 -53.56 -2.31 25.80
CA SER A 66 -54.53 -1.57 24.97
C SER A 66 -55.10 -0.31 25.63
N ARG A 67 -54.32 0.78 25.63
CA ARG A 67 -54.70 2.08 26.19
C ARG A 67 -54.42 3.18 25.16
N ARG A 68 -55.16 4.29 25.30
CA ARG A 68 -55.33 5.44 24.37
C ARG A 68 -54.07 6.08 23.74
N HIS A 69 -52.84 5.66 24.10
CA HIS A 69 -51.57 6.18 23.60
C HIS A 69 -50.59 5.09 23.11
N GLU A 70 -51.09 3.90 22.81
CA GLU A 70 -50.28 2.73 22.42
C GLU A 70 -49.44 2.98 21.16
N THR A 71 -50.01 3.60 20.13
CA THR A 71 -49.32 3.89 18.86
C THR A 71 -48.10 4.81 19.04
N LEU A 72 -48.18 5.78 19.97
CA LEU A 72 -47.09 6.71 20.28
C LEU A 72 -45.93 6.03 21.04
N ARG A 73 -46.17 4.86 21.62
CA ARG A 73 -45.16 4.07 22.34
C ARG A 73 -44.59 2.94 21.50
N ILE A 74 -45.39 2.35 20.59
CA ILE A 74 -44.94 1.26 19.72
C ILE A 74 -43.76 1.70 18.85
N ILE A 75 -43.87 2.83 18.15
CA ILE A 75 -42.82 3.32 17.25
C ILE A 75 -41.46 3.49 17.97
N PRO A 76 -41.36 4.27 19.07
CA PRO A 76 -40.09 4.41 19.78
C PRO A 76 -39.65 3.08 20.43
N SER A 77 -40.56 2.23 20.89
CA SER A 77 -40.18 0.91 21.45
C SER A 77 -39.56 0.01 20.38
N THR A 78 -40.13 -0.03 19.17
CA THR A 78 -39.57 -0.79 18.05
C THR A 78 -38.21 -0.23 17.63
N ALA A 79 -38.05 1.09 17.57
CA ALA A 79 -36.78 1.73 17.28
C ALA A 79 -35.70 1.40 18.32
N LEU A 80 -36.06 1.35 19.61
CA LEU A 80 -35.16 0.95 20.69
C LEU A 80 -34.77 -0.51 20.64
N LEU A 81 -35.70 -1.40 20.28
CA LEU A 81 -35.39 -2.81 20.08
C LEU A 81 -34.45 -3.00 18.88
N ALA A 82 -34.69 -2.29 17.79
CA ALA A 82 -33.80 -2.30 16.63
C ALA A 82 -32.40 -1.75 16.99
N PHE A 83 -32.33 -0.65 17.75
CA PHE A 83 -31.09 -0.10 18.28
C PHE A 83 -30.36 -1.14 19.16
N ALA A 84 -31.04 -1.73 20.14
CA ALA A 84 -30.46 -2.74 21.03
C ALA A 84 -30.05 -4.03 20.31
N LEU A 85 -30.69 -4.37 19.18
CA LEU A 85 -30.23 -5.47 18.33
C LEU A 85 -28.98 -5.07 17.54
N HIS A 86 -28.92 -3.84 17.05
CA HIS A 86 -27.77 -3.32 16.31
C HIS A 86 -26.49 -3.26 17.15
N THR A 87 -26.59 -3.01 18.47
CA THR A 87 -25.43 -3.03 19.40
C THR A 87 -24.71 -4.38 19.48
N PHE A 88 -25.33 -5.49 19.04
CA PHE A 88 -24.67 -6.79 18.94
C PHE A 88 -23.70 -6.89 17.76
N PHE A 89 -23.86 -6.05 16.74
CA PHE A 89 -23.13 -6.12 15.47
C PHE A 89 -22.33 -4.86 15.16
N ASP A 90 -22.50 -3.80 15.94
CA ASP A 90 -21.79 -2.54 15.80
C ASP A 90 -21.69 -1.85 17.18
N VAL A 91 -21.10 -0.65 17.24
CA VAL A 91 -20.87 0.13 18.47
C VAL A 91 -21.71 1.42 18.60
N PRO A 92 -23.00 1.47 18.22
CA PRO A 92 -23.79 2.69 18.28
C PRO A 92 -24.08 3.14 19.72
N ALA A 93 -23.89 2.32 20.76
CA ALA A 93 -24.10 2.75 22.14
C ALA A 93 -22.92 3.55 22.73
N HIS A 94 -21.72 3.46 22.14
CA HIS A 94 -20.55 4.22 22.57
C HIS A 94 -20.49 5.64 21.95
N PHE A 95 -21.34 5.95 20.98
CA PHE A 95 -21.41 7.30 20.38
C PHE A 95 -22.53 8.15 21.00
N LEU A 96 -22.17 9.36 21.45
CA LEU A 96 -23.13 10.32 22.01
C LEU A 96 -24.25 10.68 21.04
N GLY A 97 -23.93 10.75 19.74
CA GLY A 97 -24.88 11.10 18.68
C GLY A 97 -26.03 10.11 18.47
N THR A 98 -25.87 8.88 18.94
CA THR A 98 -26.85 7.78 18.78
C THR A 98 -27.45 7.34 20.10
N ILE A 99 -26.67 7.33 21.19
CA ILE A 99 -27.17 6.94 22.52
C ILE A 99 -28.13 7.98 23.12
N PHE A 100 -27.93 9.28 22.89
CA PHE A 100 -28.85 10.31 23.39
C PHE A 100 -30.23 10.27 22.70
N PRO A 101 -30.32 10.16 21.36
CA PRO A 101 -31.60 9.87 20.70
C PRO A 101 -32.25 8.59 21.23
N ALA A 102 -31.49 7.53 21.50
CA ALA A 102 -32.03 6.32 22.11
C ALA A 102 -32.63 6.61 23.50
N PHE A 103 -31.93 7.34 24.39
CA PHE A 103 -32.51 7.73 25.68
C PHE A 103 -33.77 8.62 25.55
N PHE A 104 -33.80 9.51 24.56
CA PHE A 104 -34.98 10.31 24.27
C PHE A 104 -36.18 9.44 23.85
N LEU A 105 -35.97 8.52 22.90
CA LEU A 105 -36.99 7.56 22.48
C LEU A 105 -37.44 6.68 23.64
N TYR A 106 -36.50 6.30 24.52
CA TYR A 106 -36.81 5.55 25.74
C TYR A 106 -37.74 6.32 26.68
N GLY A 107 -37.51 7.62 26.86
CA GLY A 107 -38.41 8.50 27.61
C GLY A 107 -39.82 8.56 27.02
N ILE A 108 -39.97 8.55 25.70
CA ILE A 108 -41.28 8.52 25.03
C ILE A 108 -41.95 7.14 25.17
N ALA A 109 -41.18 6.06 25.08
CA ALA A 109 -41.67 4.69 25.19
C ALA A 109 -42.07 4.31 26.64
N TRP A 110 -41.57 5.03 27.63
CA TRP A 110 -41.74 4.76 29.07
C TRP A 110 -43.22 4.78 29.50
N ASP A 111 -43.64 3.73 30.22
CA ASP A 111 -44.98 3.69 30.84
C ASP A 111 -45.05 4.51 32.13
N SER A 112 -45.39 5.80 32.01
CA SER A 112 -45.53 6.72 33.16
C SER A 112 -46.63 6.32 34.15
N TYR A 113 -47.54 5.40 33.78
CA TYR A 113 -48.61 4.92 34.65
C TYR A 113 -48.16 3.79 35.59
N ARG A 114 -47.03 3.14 35.30
CA ARG A 114 -46.39 2.19 36.23
C ARG A 114 -45.58 2.98 37.24
N GLY A 115 -46.23 3.46 38.30
CA GLY A 115 -45.59 4.12 39.43
C GLY A 115 -44.38 3.31 39.92
N VAL A 116 -43.24 3.98 40.10
CA VAL A 116 -42.05 3.37 40.71
C VAL A 116 -42.14 3.63 42.20
N ALA A 117 -42.26 2.56 43.00
CA ALA A 117 -42.06 2.69 44.44
C ALA A 117 -40.59 3.07 44.69
N THR A 118 -40.32 4.35 44.99
CA THR A 118 -38.96 4.78 45.32
C THR A 118 -38.66 4.47 46.78
N ARG A 119 -37.57 3.72 47.02
CA ARG A 119 -37.11 3.44 48.40
C ARG A 119 -36.55 4.68 49.10
N PHE A 120 -36.12 5.68 48.32
CA PHE A 120 -35.51 6.90 48.83
C PHE A 120 -36.45 8.11 48.68
N PRO A 121 -36.33 9.12 49.55
CA PRO A 121 -37.08 10.36 49.44
C PRO A 121 -36.65 11.15 48.19
N ARG A 122 -37.56 11.95 47.64
CA ARG A 122 -37.35 12.74 46.41
C ARG A 122 -36.09 13.60 46.44
N TRP A 123 -35.76 14.21 47.58
CA TRP A 123 -34.58 15.08 47.71
C TRP A 123 -33.27 14.33 47.44
N ALA A 124 -33.19 13.03 47.76
CA ALA A 124 -31.99 12.24 47.52
C ALA A 124 -31.69 12.12 46.02
N TYR A 125 -32.73 11.87 45.21
CA TYR A 125 -32.61 11.86 43.75
C TYR A 125 -32.29 13.25 43.18
N GLN A 126 -32.84 14.32 43.77
CA GLN A 126 -32.52 15.69 43.37
C GLN A 126 -31.07 16.05 43.67
N VAL A 127 -30.55 15.69 44.85
CA VAL A 127 -29.15 15.89 45.21
C VAL A 127 -28.23 15.10 44.28
N LEU A 128 -28.54 13.82 44.02
CA LEU A 128 -27.78 13.01 43.06
C LEU A 128 -27.79 13.64 41.66
N GLY A 129 -28.96 14.10 41.20
CA GLY A 129 -29.09 14.81 39.92
C GLY A 129 -28.27 16.09 39.88
N CYS A 130 -28.30 16.92 40.93
CA CYS A 130 -27.48 18.12 41.04
C CYS A 130 -25.98 17.80 41.03
N ILE A 131 -25.55 16.72 41.69
CA ILE A 131 -24.15 16.27 41.66
C ILE A 131 -23.76 15.87 40.23
N LEU A 132 -24.56 15.04 39.56
CA LEU A 132 -24.28 14.59 38.19
C LEU A 132 -24.24 15.77 37.20
N VAL A 133 -25.17 16.72 37.31
CA VAL A 133 -25.15 17.95 36.52
C VAL A 133 -23.92 18.80 36.85
N GLY A 134 -23.54 18.91 38.13
CA GLY A 134 -22.34 19.63 38.55
C GLY A 134 -21.05 19.01 38.00
N VAL A 135 -20.92 17.69 38.02
CA VAL A 135 -19.79 16.97 37.43
C VAL A 135 -19.75 17.16 35.91
N GLY A 136 -20.90 17.00 35.24
CA GLY A 136 -20.99 17.24 33.79
C GLY A 136 -20.63 18.67 33.41
N ALA A 137 -21.12 19.65 34.17
CA ALA A 137 -20.75 21.06 33.99
C ALA A 137 -19.26 21.29 34.23
N LEU A 138 -18.66 20.64 35.23
CA LEU A 138 -17.22 20.71 35.49
C LEU A 138 -16.39 20.17 34.32
N TRP A 139 -16.81 19.06 33.71
CA TRP A 139 -16.14 18.50 32.53
C TRP A 139 -16.25 19.41 31.30
N VAL A 140 -17.43 19.97 31.04
CA VAL A 140 -17.62 20.95 29.96
C VAL A 140 -16.78 22.21 30.20
N MET A 141 -16.73 22.70 31.45
CA MET A 141 -15.87 23.82 31.82
C MET A 141 -14.39 23.50 31.67
N ALA A 142 -13.97 22.26 31.98
CA ALA A 142 -12.58 21.83 31.80
C ALA A 142 -12.15 21.97 30.33
N ASP A 143 -13.00 21.53 29.40
CA ASP A 143 -12.75 21.66 27.97
C ASP A 143 -12.75 23.13 27.52
N PHE A 144 -13.76 23.90 27.90
CA PHE A 144 -13.89 25.32 27.55
C PHE A 144 -12.72 26.18 28.07
N LEU A 145 -12.24 25.91 29.28
CA LEU A 145 -11.15 26.64 29.92
C LEU A 145 -9.76 26.05 29.61
N GLY A 146 -9.70 24.91 28.92
CA GLY A 146 -8.46 24.17 28.67
C GLY A 146 -7.74 23.77 29.97
N LYS A 147 -8.49 23.32 30.98
CA LYS A 147 -7.94 22.89 32.27
C LYS A 147 -7.91 21.35 32.35
N PRO A 148 -6.82 20.75 32.85
CA PRO A 148 -6.67 19.29 32.95
C PRO A 148 -7.48 18.70 34.13
N TRP A 149 -8.74 19.10 34.28
CA TRP A 149 -9.63 18.56 35.32
C TRP A 149 -10.29 17.24 34.91
N GLN A 150 -10.20 16.88 33.63
CA GLN A 150 -10.56 15.57 33.11
C GLN A 150 -9.44 15.02 32.23
N SER A 151 -9.33 13.69 32.18
CA SER A 151 -8.22 12.98 31.53
C SER A 151 -8.12 13.28 30.03
N ASP A 152 -9.24 13.45 29.32
CA ASP A 152 -9.21 13.73 27.88
C ASP A 152 -8.60 15.11 27.56
N VAL A 153 -8.93 16.12 28.37
CA VAL A 153 -8.37 17.46 28.22
C VAL A 153 -6.89 17.46 28.61
N ALA A 154 -6.52 16.75 29.68
CA ALA A 154 -5.12 16.58 30.08
C ALA A 154 -4.29 15.92 28.96
N ARG A 155 -4.76 14.80 28.40
CA ARG A 155 -4.13 14.13 27.26
C ARG A 155 -4.02 15.05 26.04
N ALA A 156 -5.09 15.78 25.70
CA ALA A 156 -5.07 16.72 24.59
C ALA A 156 -4.05 17.87 24.79
N ILE A 157 -3.88 18.36 26.03
CA ILE A 157 -2.87 19.37 26.37
C ILE A 157 -1.47 18.78 26.19
N HIS A 158 -1.18 17.64 26.81
CA HIS A 158 0.14 17.00 26.70
C HIS A 158 0.48 16.61 25.25
N GLN A 159 -0.50 16.11 24.48
CA GLN A 159 -0.31 15.84 23.06
C GLN A 159 0.06 17.12 22.30
N ARG A 160 -0.63 18.25 22.54
CA ARG A 160 -0.28 19.53 21.92
C ARG A 160 1.12 20.00 22.35
N GLU A 161 1.49 19.83 23.61
CA GLU A 161 2.82 20.19 24.11
C GLU A 161 3.94 19.37 23.44
N VAL A 162 3.74 18.06 23.30
CA VAL A 162 4.65 17.17 22.56
C VAL A 162 4.77 17.62 21.11
N GLN A 163 3.66 17.91 20.44
CA GLN A 163 3.67 18.38 19.04
C GLN A 163 4.39 19.72 18.89
N GLN A 164 4.18 20.65 19.82
CA GLN A 164 4.93 21.92 19.84
C GLN A 164 6.42 21.71 20.11
N ALA A 165 6.77 20.76 20.99
CA ALA A 165 8.16 20.43 21.29
C ALA A 165 8.86 19.84 20.05
N ILE A 166 8.21 18.90 19.36
CA ILE A 166 8.70 18.33 18.09
C ILE A 166 8.88 19.43 17.04
N ALA A 167 7.89 20.30 16.87
CA ALA A 167 7.95 21.42 15.94
C ALA A 167 9.08 22.41 16.25
N SER A 168 9.44 22.57 17.53
CA SER A 168 10.54 23.42 17.96
C SER A 168 11.93 22.80 17.74
N GLN A 169 12.01 21.49 17.44
CA GLN A 169 13.25 20.72 17.32
C GLN A 169 14.18 20.82 18.56
N ASP A 170 13.63 21.20 19.72
CA ASP A 170 14.34 21.24 20.98
C ASP A 170 14.23 19.88 21.68
N ASN A 171 15.29 19.09 21.58
CA ASN A 171 15.33 17.74 22.16
C ASN A 171 15.06 17.72 23.67
N LYS A 172 15.51 18.73 24.43
CA LYS A 172 15.24 18.78 25.88
C LYS A 172 13.76 18.98 26.14
N ARG A 173 13.13 19.86 25.36
CA ARG A 173 11.68 20.10 25.44
C ARG A 173 10.89 18.87 25.03
N ILE A 174 11.34 18.12 24.02
CA ILE A 174 10.69 16.86 23.60
C ILE A 174 10.76 15.83 24.73
N ILE A 175 11.91 15.64 25.36
CA ILE A 175 12.07 14.70 26.48
C ILE A 175 11.14 15.09 27.64
N LEU A 176 11.12 16.36 28.06
CA LEU A 176 10.25 16.81 29.16
C LEU A 176 8.76 16.67 28.83
N ALA A 177 8.35 17.02 27.61
CA ALA A 177 6.96 16.91 27.19
C ALA A 177 6.49 15.46 27.08
N THR A 178 7.34 14.58 26.54
CA THR A 178 7.04 13.14 26.44
C THR A 178 7.06 12.45 27.81
N ASP A 179 7.95 12.83 28.72
CA ASP A 179 7.94 12.34 30.10
C ASP A 179 6.65 12.69 30.84
N ALA A 180 6.14 13.92 30.68
CA ALA A 180 4.86 14.32 31.24
C ALA A 180 3.69 13.57 30.58
N ALA A 181 3.68 13.48 29.25
CA ALA A 181 2.62 12.80 28.51
C ALA A 181 2.52 11.30 28.86
N LEU A 182 3.65 10.63 29.07
CA LEU A 182 3.70 9.22 29.45
C LEU A 182 3.19 8.93 30.86
N GLN A 183 3.05 9.93 31.74
CA GLN A 183 2.39 9.76 33.03
C GLN A 183 0.87 9.59 32.88
N ASP A 184 0.29 10.24 31.87
CA ASP A 184 -1.15 10.21 31.60
C ASP A 184 -1.54 9.12 30.57
N ASP A 185 -0.64 8.82 29.63
CA ASP A 185 -0.86 7.90 28.52
C ASP A 185 0.37 6.99 28.30
N PRO A 186 0.61 6.02 29.22
CA PRO A 186 1.80 5.17 29.17
C PRO A 186 1.80 4.14 28.03
N PHE A 187 0.66 3.94 27.36
CA PHE A 187 0.50 3.03 26.23
C PHE A 187 0.60 3.74 24.88
N ASN A 188 1.06 4.99 24.85
CA ASN A 188 1.35 5.68 23.61
C ASN A 188 2.77 5.35 23.11
N TYR A 189 2.87 4.41 22.17
CA TYR A 189 4.16 4.04 21.57
C TYR A 189 4.89 5.23 20.93
N GLY A 190 4.16 6.22 20.41
CA GLY A 190 4.71 7.39 19.72
C GLY A 190 5.53 8.28 20.66
N TYR A 191 5.12 8.42 21.92
CA TYR A 191 5.89 9.19 22.90
C TYR A 191 7.25 8.55 23.21
N TYR A 192 7.32 7.23 23.30
CA TYR A 192 8.60 6.54 23.46
C TYR A 192 9.51 6.70 22.24
N ILE A 193 8.97 6.65 21.01
CA ILE A 193 9.76 6.89 19.79
C ILE A 193 10.34 8.30 19.80
N HIS A 194 9.52 9.33 20.02
CA HIS A 194 10.00 10.71 20.03
C HIS A 194 10.98 10.99 21.17
N ARG A 195 10.77 10.38 22.35
CA ARG A 195 11.72 10.46 23.45
C ARG A 195 13.04 9.80 23.09
N ALA A 196 13.04 8.59 22.53
CA ALA A 196 14.25 7.90 22.08
C ALA A 196 15.05 8.72 21.06
N GLU A 197 14.37 9.30 20.06
CA GLU A 197 14.97 10.18 19.04
C GLU A 197 15.66 11.39 19.70
N ALA A 198 14.93 12.09 20.58
CA ALA A 198 15.44 13.27 21.27
C ALA A 198 16.58 12.94 22.24
N GLU A 199 16.52 11.80 22.92
CA GLU A 199 17.57 11.30 23.80
C GLU A 199 18.86 11.00 23.03
N PHE A 200 18.75 10.37 21.86
CA PHE A 200 19.89 10.10 20.99
C PHE A 200 20.59 11.39 20.57
N TYR A 201 19.83 12.37 20.07
CA TYR A 201 20.40 13.66 19.65
C TYR A 201 20.85 14.54 20.82
N SER A 202 20.42 14.25 22.05
CA SER A 202 20.91 14.88 23.27
C SER A 202 22.18 14.24 23.83
N GLY A 203 22.71 13.20 23.18
CA GLY A 203 23.92 12.50 23.61
C GLY A 203 23.72 11.53 24.77
N MET A 204 22.48 11.06 25.00
CA MET A 204 22.21 10.04 26.00
C MET A 204 22.81 8.69 25.58
N SER A 205 23.03 7.80 26.55
CA SER A 205 23.57 6.47 26.28
C SER A 205 22.67 5.67 25.32
N LEU A 206 23.29 4.93 24.40
CA LEU A 206 22.59 4.09 23.44
C LEU A 206 21.65 3.06 24.10
N ASP A 207 21.98 2.58 25.30
CA ASP A 207 21.12 1.65 26.05
C ASP A 207 19.79 2.28 26.45
N LYS A 208 19.78 3.57 26.81
CA LYS A 208 18.57 4.31 27.16
C LYS A 208 17.68 4.51 25.94
N VAL A 209 18.27 4.95 24.82
CA VAL A 209 17.59 5.10 23.53
C VAL A 209 16.97 3.76 23.07
N ARG A 210 17.72 2.66 23.20
CA ARG A 210 17.23 1.32 22.86
C ARG A 210 16.12 0.84 23.79
N ALA A 211 16.18 1.18 25.08
CA ALA A 211 15.12 0.85 26.02
C ALA A 211 13.79 1.49 25.63
N ASP A 212 13.80 2.77 25.22
CA ASP A 212 12.59 3.44 24.76
C ASP A 212 12.03 2.85 23.46
N PHE A 213 12.89 2.53 22.47
CA PHE A 213 12.43 1.82 21.28
C PHE A 213 11.88 0.42 21.59
N ALA A 214 12.46 -0.27 22.58
CA ALA A 214 11.94 -1.54 23.05
C ALA A 214 10.58 -1.38 23.75
N LEU A 215 10.39 -0.33 24.54
CA LEU A 215 9.09 0.00 25.16
C LEU A 215 8.04 0.33 24.10
N ALA A 216 8.37 1.13 23.09
CA ALA A 216 7.48 1.40 21.96
C ALA A 216 7.03 0.09 21.28
N SER A 217 7.98 -0.82 21.05
CA SER A 217 7.71 -2.13 20.44
C SER A 217 6.96 -3.10 21.36
N PHE A 218 7.09 -2.93 22.68
CA PHE A 218 6.38 -3.73 23.68
C PHE A 218 4.91 -3.30 23.78
N VAL A 219 4.66 -1.99 23.78
CA VAL A 219 3.33 -1.40 23.84
C VAL A 219 2.52 -1.71 22.58
N GLU A 220 3.15 -1.69 21.40
CA GLU A 220 2.54 -2.08 20.14
C GLU A 220 3.31 -3.24 19.46
N PRO A 221 3.08 -4.49 19.91
CA PRO A 221 3.87 -5.65 19.46
C PRO A 221 3.52 -6.14 18.06
N TRP A 222 2.39 -5.73 17.50
CA TRP A 222 1.91 -6.22 16.20
C TRP A 222 1.96 -5.17 15.09
N ALA A 223 1.98 -3.88 15.42
CA ALA A 223 1.97 -2.82 14.43
C ALA A 223 3.34 -2.74 13.73
N TYR A 224 3.38 -3.02 12.43
CA TYR A 224 4.61 -2.93 11.64
C TYR A 224 5.13 -1.48 11.58
N GLN A 225 4.24 -0.50 11.70
CA GLN A 225 4.53 0.94 11.66
C GLN A 225 5.54 1.34 12.73
N VAL A 226 5.48 0.73 13.93
CA VAL A 226 6.44 0.99 15.01
C VAL A 226 7.84 0.56 14.58
N SER A 227 7.98 -0.69 14.12
CA SER A 227 9.27 -1.22 13.66
C SER A 227 9.80 -0.48 12.42
N TYR A 228 8.90 -0.03 11.54
CA TYR A 228 9.24 0.79 10.39
C TYR A 228 9.78 2.16 10.79
N ALA A 229 9.10 2.88 11.69
CA ALA A 229 9.54 4.17 12.20
C ALA A 229 10.92 4.08 12.89
N ILE A 230 11.11 3.04 13.73
CA ILE A 230 12.41 2.75 14.36
C ILE A 230 13.49 2.49 13.30
N GLY A 231 13.17 1.74 12.24
CA GLY A 231 14.10 1.46 11.15
C GLY A 231 14.49 2.72 10.37
N LEU A 232 13.53 3.62 10.08
CA LEU A 232 13.80 4.91 9.44
C LEU A 232 14.73 5.78 10.29
N PHE A 233 14.53 5.79 11.61
CA PHE A 233 15.43 6.48 12.53
C PHE A 233 16.85 5.90 12.50
N TRP A 234 16.99 4.57 12.49
CA TRP A 234 18.31 3.95 12.46
C TRP A 234 18.98 3.99 11.10
N LEU A 235 18.24 4.13 10.00
CA LEU A 235 18.80 4.09 8.64
C LEU A 235 19.98 5.06 8.42
N PRO A 236 19.95 6.33 8.88
CA PRO A 236 21.12 7.21 8.82
C PRO A 236 22.16 6.99 9.94
N ASN A 237 21.83 6.24 11.00
CA ASN A 237 22.60 6.21 12.25
C ASN A 237 23.29 4.85 12.55
N SER A 238 22.71 3.73 12.10
CA SER A 238 23.23 2.38 12.31
C SER A 238 22.57 1.37 11.38
N ASP A 239 23.30 0.91 10.36
CA ASP A 239 22.80 -0.07 9.39
C ASP A 239 22.33 -1.38 10.06
N SER A 240 23.05 -1.88 11.07
CA SER A 240 22.67 -3.11 11.76
C SER A 240 21.34 -3.00 12.51
N LEU A 241 21.07 -1.84 13.12
CA LEU A 241 19.83 -1.61 13.87
C LEU A 241 18.66 -1.33 12.92
N ALA A 242 18.92 -0.58 11.84
CA ALA A 242 17.95 -0.36 10.77
C ALA A 242 17.51 -1.68 10.14
N TYR A 243 18.46 -2.55 9.82
CA TYR A 243 18.18 -3.89 9.29
C TYR A 243 17.32 -4.72 10.24
N ALA A 244 17.64 -4.73 11.54
CA ALA A 244 16.87 -5.48 12.53
C ALA A 244 15.42 -4.97 12.61
N ALA A 245 15.23 -3.65 12.65
CA ALA A 245 13.92 -3.02 12.73
C ALA A 245 13.09 -3.24 11.44
N PHE A 246 13.68 -3.07 10.25
CA PHE A 246 12.99 -3.34 8.99
C PHE A 246 12.69 -4.83 8.77
N SER A 247 13.56 -5.74 9.20
CA SER A 247 13.27 -7.18 9.19
C SER A 247 12.03 -7.50 10.02
N GLU A 248 11.93 -6.90 11.21
CA GLU A 248 10.78 -7.07 12.09
C GLU A 248 9.50 -6.43 11.51
N ALA A 249 9.61 -5.25 10.89
CA ALA A 249 8.49 -4.61 10.19
C ALA A 249 7.94 -5.50 9.05
N LEU A 250 8.83 -6.08 8.22
CA LEU A 250 8.46 -7.01 7.16
C LEU A 250 7.81 -8.29 7.70
N ARG A 251 8.29 -8.79 8.85
CA ARG A 251 7.72 -9.98 9.52
C ARG A 251 6.32 -9.71 10.06
N ARG A 252 6.05 -8.50 10.55
CA ARG A 252 4.75 -8.08 11.10
C ARG A 252 3.75 -7.69 10.02
N GLN A 253 4.22 -7.23 8.86
CA GLN A 253 3.35 -6.84 7.75
C GLN A 253 2.70 -8.06 7.08
N SER A 254 1.44 -8.34 7.45
CA SER A 254 0.64 -9.45 6.95
C SER A 254 0.04 -9.20 5.56
N SER A 255 -0.13 -7.94 5.18
CA SER A 255 -0.78 -7.51 3.94
C SER A 255 0.20 -6.79 3.01
N ASN A 256 0.18 -7.10 1.71
CA ASN A 256 1.01 -6.41 0.70
C ASN A 256 2.52 -6.28 1.07
N THR A 257 3.13 -7.35 1.60
CA THR A 257 4.52 -7.32 2.06
C THR A 257 5.50 -6.95 0.93
N GLU A 258 5.21 -7.34 -0.33
CA GLU A 258 6.03 -6.97 -1.50
C GLU A 258 5.99 -5.46 -1.81
N GLY A 259 4.80 -4.85 -1.69
CA GLY A 259 4.64 -3.40 -1.84
C GLY A 259 5.35 -2.64 -0.72
N PHE A 260 5.22 -3.10 0.52
CA PHE A 260 5.94 -2.51 1.65
C PHE A 260 7.47 -2.65 1.50
N TYR A 261 7.95 -3.79 1.01
CA TYR A 261 9.37 -3.97 0.70
C TYR A 261 9.86 -2.99 -0.37
N LYS A 262 9.06 -2.75 -1.43
CA LYS A 262 9.36 -1.71 -2.42
C LYS A 262 9.55 -0.34 -1.75
N ASP A 263 8.68 0.04 -0.82
CA ASP A 263 8.79 1.32 -0.11
C ASP A 263 10.11 1.41 0.68
N LEU A 264 10.56 0.29 1.28
CA LEU A 264 11.88 0.21 1.93
C LEU A 264 13.03 0.40 0.94
N VAL A 265 12.95 -0.18 -0.26
CA VAL A 265 13.96 0.04 -1.31
C VAL A 265 14.05 1.52 -1.63
N LEU A 266 12.91 2.18 -1.85
CA LEU A 266 12.87 3.62 -2.14
C LEU A 266 13.41 4.46 -0.99
N ALA A 267 13.08 4.14 0.26
CA ALA A 267 13.61 4.82 1.44
C ALA A 267 15.14 4.64 1.61
N SER A 268 15.69 3.53 1.11
CA SER A 268 17.13 3.23 1.18
C SER A 268 17.96 3.83 0.03
N VAL A 269 17.32 4.47 -0.97
CA VAL A 269 18.04 5.07 -2.10
C VAL A 269 19.02 6.14 -1.60
N GLY A 270 20.27 6.07 -2.07
CA GLY A 270 21.34 6.95 -1.64
C GLY A 270 22.00 6.58 -0.31
N LYS A 271 21.66 5.43 0.27
CA LYS A 271 22.31 4.86 1.47
C LYS A 271 23.19 3.66 1.08
N ASP A 272 24.32 3.95 0.46
CA ASP A 272 25.21 2.91 -0.11
C ASP A 272 25.64 1.84 0.92
N SER A 273 25.89 2.24 2.18
CA SER A 273 26.26 1.33 3.27
C SER A 273 25.17 0.32 3.63
N PHE A 274 23.90 0.68 3.37
CA PHE A 274 22.74 -0.15 3.67
C PHE A 274 22.43 -1.18 2.56
N GLY A 275 23.03 -1.04 1.37
CA GLY A 275 22.81 -1.91 0.23
C GLY A 275 22.94 -3.43 0.53
N PRO A 276 24.00 -3.90 1.20
CA PRO A 276 24.15 -5.31 1.57
C PRO A 276 23.02 -5.85 2.47
N TYR A 277 22.46 -5.01 3.34
CA TYR A 277 21.34 -5.37 4.20
C TYR A 277 20.03 -5.48 3.41
N MET A 278 19.81 -4.59 2.44
CA MET A 278 18.68 -4.71 1.52
C MET A 278 18.77 -5.97 0.67
N VAL A 279 19.95 -6.35 0.17
CA VAL A 279 20.15 -7.63 -0.52
C VAL A 279 19.79 -8.81 0.39
N LYS A 280 20.19 -8.76 1.66
CA LYS A 280 19.86 -9.81 2.64
C LYS A 280 18.34 -9.93 2.87
N LEU A 281 17.63 -8.80 2.93
CA LEU A 281 16.15 -8.80 2.97
C LEU A 281 15.55 -9.35 1.67
N ALA A 282 16.06 -8.92 0.52
CA ALA A 282 15.61 -9.40 -0.79
C ALA A 282 15.65 -10.93 -0.89
N LEU A 283 16.66 -11.58 -0.33
CA LEU A 283 16.81 -13.03 -0.39
C LEU A 283 15.69 -13.81 0.31
N GLN A 284 14.91 -13.19 1.20
CA GLN A 284 13.86 -13.86 1.97
C GLN A 284 12.66 -14.30 1.11
N SER A 285 12.38 -13.62 -0.01
CA SER A 285 11.28 -13.98 -0.90
C SER A 285 11.58 -13.66 -2.36
N ALA A 286 10.95 -14.36 -3.30
CA ALA A 286 11.10 -14.05 -4.72
C ALA A 286 10.51 -12.68 -5.07
N GLY A 287 9.39 -12.31 -4.45
CA GLY A 287 8.79 -10.99 -4.59
C GLY A 287 9.72 -9.85 -4.18
N PHE A 288 10.45 -9.98 -3.07
CA PHE A 288 11.40 -8.97 -2.64
C PHE A 288 12.60 -8.87 -3.58
N ARG A 289 13.11 -9.99 -4.10
CA ARG A 289 14.14 -9.96 -5.15
C ARG A 289 13.68 -9.21 -6.39
N TYR A 290 12.45 -9.47 -6.84
CA TYR A 290 11.86 -8.76 -7.98
C TYR A 290 11.77 -7.25 -7.71
N SER A 291 11.14 -6.85 -6.59
CA SER A 291 11.04 -5.44 -6.21
C SER A 291 12.42 -4.79 -6.10
N TYR A 292 13.40 -5.44 -5.45
CA TYR A 292 14.75 -4.90 -5.34
C TYR A 292 15.37 -4.65 -6.72
N LEU A 293 15.37 -5.66 -7.59
CA LEU A 293 15.92 -5.56 -8.94
C LEU A 293 15.22 -4.51 -9.80
N MET A 294 13.94 -4.23 -9.60
CA MET A 294 13.24 -3.24 -10.42
C MET A 294 13.44 -1.79 -9.95
N TYR A 295 13.80 -1.56 -8.69
CA TYR A 295 13.91 -0.19 -8.13
C TYR A 295 15.33 0.28 -7.79
N VAL A 296 16.33 -0.61 -7.83
CA VAL A 296 17.74 -0.16 -7.77
C VAL A 296 18.16 0.53 -9.06
N ASP A 297 19.21 1.35 -8.98
CA ASP A 297 19.83 1.97 -10.15
C ASP A 297 20.48 0.94 -11.10
N ASP A 298 20.77 1.37 -12.31
CA ASP A 298 21.28 0.47 -13.36
C ASP A 298 22.64 -0.16 -13.03
N LYS A 299 23.51 0.55 -12.31
CA LYS A 299 24.82 0.02 -11.91
C LYS A 299 24.66 -1.06 -10.84
N ALA A 300 23.84 -0.80 -9.82
CA ALA A 300 23.51 -1.77 -8.79
C ALA A 300 22.79 -3.00 -9.38
N PHE A 301 21.87 -2.78 -10.33
CA PHE A 301 21.19 -3.86 -11.05
C PHE A 301 22.19 -4.81 -11.72
N VAL A 302 23.08 -4.28 -12.57
CA VAL A 302 24.04 -5.10 -13.32
C VAL A 302 24.97 -5.88 -12.38
N ALA A 303 25.36 -5.29 -11.25
CA ALA A 303 26.21 -5.95 -10.27
C ALA A 303 25.50 -7.07 -9.50
N LEU A 304 24.21 -6.90 -9.17
CA LEU A 304 23.48 -7.79 -8.25
C LEU A 304 22.57 -8.80 -8.94
N ALA A 305 22.11 -8.53 -10.18
CA ALA A 305 21.27 -9.44 -10.95
C ALA A 305 21.85 -10.87 -11.07
N PRO A 306 23.15 -11.08 -11.38
CA PRO A 306 23.74 -12.43 -11.40
C PRO A 306 23.53 -13.20 -10.09
N THR A 307 23.76 -12.52 -8.97
CA THR A 307 23.68 -13.12 -7.64
C THR A 307 22.25 -13.44 -7.25
N LEU A 308 21.33 -12.50 -7.47
CA LEU A 308 19.92 -12.65 -7.06
C LEU A 308 19.15 -13.64 -7.95
N VAL A 309 19.49 -13.73 -9.24
CA VAL A 309 18.90 -14.71 -10.16
C VAL A 309 19.53 -16.10 -9.98
N ALA A 310 20.81 -16.21 -9.58
CA ALA A 310 21.44 -17.50 -9.31
C ALA A 310 20.77 -18.30 -8.17
N VAL A 311 19.99 -17.65 -7.29
CA VAL A 311 19.19 -18.32 -6.25
C VAL A 311 18.11 -19.23 -6.86
N ASP A 312 17.51 -18.81 -7.98
CA ASP A 312 16.57 -19.60 -8.77
C ASP A 312 16.88 -19.38 -10.26
N PRO A 313 17.87 -20.12 -10.82
CA PRO A 313 18.33 -19.88 -12.19
C PRO A 313 17.25 -20.12 -13.26
N ARG A 314 16.22 -20.93 -12.93
CA ARG A 314 15.07 -21.17 -13.81
C ARG A 314 13.94 -20.17 -13.58
N MET A 315 14.12 -19.23 -12.65
CA MET A 315 13.20 -18.14 -12.37
C MET A 315 11.78 -18.62 -12.00
N ARG A 316 11.63 -19.85 -11.49
CA ARG A 316 10.34 -20.52 -11.27
C ARG A 316 9.45 -19.77 -10.30
N ALA A 317 10.02 -19.13 -9.29
CA ALA A 317 9.28 -18.40 -8.27
C ALA A 317 8.68 -17.06 -8.75
N TRP A 318 9.08 -16.57 -9.94
CA TRP A 318 8.55 -15.35 -10.53
C TRP A 318 7.45 -15.64 -11.55
N THR A 319 6.52 -14.69 -11.73
CA THR A 319 5.51 -14.76 -12.79
C THR A 319 6.17 -14.55 -14.16
N VAL A 320 5.47 -14.94 -15.25
CA VAL A 320 5.98 -14.74 -16.62
C VAL A 320 6.27 -13.25 -16.90
N GLY A 321 5.44 -12.33 -16.40
CA GLY A 321 5.65 -10.88 -16.48
C GLY A 321 6.91 -10.44 -15.74
N GLN A 322 7.08 -10.85 -14.48
CA GLN A 322 8.27 -10.51 -13.68
C GLN A 322 9.57 -11.03 -14.32
N ARG A 323 9.56 -12.25 -14.87
CA ARG A 323 10.70 -12.82 -15.61
C ARG A 323 11.06 -11.95 -16.81
N TRP A 324 10.05 -11.58 -17.59
CA TRP A 324 10.23 -10.70 -18.74
C TRP A 324 10.85 -9.37 -18.34
N ASP A 325 10.33 -8.72 -17.29
CA ASP A 325 10.79 -7.40 -16.84
C ASP A 325 12.26 -7.44 -16.38
N ILE A 326 12.62 -8.43 -15.55
CA ILE A 326 14.01 -8.63 -15.09
C ILE A 326 14.94 -8.89 -16.29
N LEU A 327 14.61 -9.87 -17.14
CA LEU A 327 15.49 -10.27 -18.24
C LEU A 327 15.59 -9.20 -19.32
N ARG A 328 14.51 -8.46 -19.59
CA ARG A 328 14.52 -7.33 -20.52
C ARG A 328 15.41 -6.22 -20.00
N ARG A 329 15.25 -5.82 -18.73
CA ARG A 329 16.14 -4.82 -18.11
C ARG A 329 17.60 -5.25 -18.19
N TRP A 330 17.87 -6.52 -17.91
CA TRP A 330 19.23 -7.05 -17.97
C TRP A 330 19.80 -7.10 -19.39
N ALA A 331 19.01 -7.55 -20.37
CA ALA A 331 19.44 -7.59 -21.77
C ALA A 331 19.75 -6.18 -22.31
N LEU A 332 19.05 -5.14 -21.83
CA LEU A 332 19.30 -3.76 -22.20
C LEU A 332 20.56 -3.18 -21.55
N LEU A 333 20.80 -3.47 -20.27
CA LEU A 333 21.91 -2.89 -19.50
C LEU A 333 23.22 -3.67 -19.65
N SER A 334 23.15 -5.00 -19.71
CA SER A 334 24.32 -5.89 -19.83
C SER A 334 24.01 -7.12 -20.69
N PRO A 335 23.93 -6.96 -22.03
CA PRO A 335 23.56 -8.01 -22.98
C PRO A 335 24.35 -9.32 -22.82
N LYS A 336 25.67 -9.22 -22.64
CA LYS A 336 26.57 -10.38 -22.49
C LYS A 336 26.33 -11.15 -21.19
N ALA A 337 26.02 -10.46 -20.10
CA ALA A 337 25.76 -11.07 -18.80
C ALA A 337 24.36 -11.71 -18.74
N ALA A 338 23.39 -11.15 -19.47
CA ALA A 338 22.03 -11.68 -19.55
C ALA A 338 21.93 -12.95 -20.41
N LEU A 339 22.78 -13.08 -21.45
CA LEU A 339 22.68 -14.14 -22.46
C LEU A 339 22.55 -15.58 -21.89
N PRO A 340 23.35 -16.02 -20.90
CA PRO A 340 23.24 -17.39 -20.36
C PRO A 340 21.89 -17.67 -19.70
N TYR A 341 21.24 -16.65 -19.15
CA TYR A 341 19.94 -16.78 -18.51
C TYR A 341 18.81 -16.75 -19.54
N VAL A 342 18.93 -15.89 -20.55
CA VAL A 342 17.94 -15.78 -21.61
C VAL A 342 17.93 -17.03 -22.51
N ASP A 343 19.08 -17.66 -22.75
CA ASP A 343 19.20 -18.86 -23.60
C ASP A 343 18.47 -20.09 -23.04
N VAL A 344 18.37 -20.20 -21.71
CA VAL A 344 17.62 -21.27 -21.04
C VAL A 344 16.13 -20.91 -20.79
N THR A 345 15.72 -19.68 -21.14
CA THR A 345 14.36 -19.15 -20.93
C THR A 345 13.28 -19.57 -21.96
N PRO A 346 13.56 -20.15 -23.15
CA PRO A 346 12.51 -20.52 -24.13
C PRO A 346 11.41 -21.45 -23.63
N GLU A 347 11.68 -22.28 -22.61
CA GLU A 347 10.67 -23.13 -21.97
C GLU A 347 9.70 -22.36 -21.06
N VAL A 348 10.05 -21.13 -20.69
CA VAL A 348 9.51 -20.41 -19.54
C VAL A 348 8.86 -19.07 -19.92
N VAL A 349 9.36 -18.43 -20.99
CA VAL A 349 8.79 -17.21 -21.59
C VAL A 349 8.68 -17.41 -23.11
N PRO A 350 7.47 -17.54 -23.68
CA PRO A 350 7.28 -17.80 -25.12
C PRO A 350 7.93 -16.75 -26.04
N GLN A 351 8.03 -15.50 -25.58
CA GLN A 351 8.65 -14.38 -26.30
C GLN A 351 10.17 -14.25 -26.08
N SER A 352 10.82 -15.21 -25.41
CA SER A 352 12.26 -15.19 -25.10
C SER A 352 13.18 -14.95 -26.30
N TRP A 353 12.78 -15.32 -27.52
CA TRP A 353 13.54 -15.03 -28.74
C TRP A 353 13.78 -13.52 -28.95
N GLN A 354 12.86 -12.67 -28.49
CA GLN A 354 12.99 -11.20 -28.54
C GLN A 354 14.14 -10.74 -27.62
N LEU A 355 14.22 -11.33 -26.42
CA LEU A 355 15.29 -11.06 -25.46
C LEU A 355 16.64 -11.59 -25.96
N LEU A 356 16.66 -12.75 -26.63
CA LEU A 356 17.87 -13.28 -27.28
C LEU A 356 18.37 -12.34 -28.36
N ALA A 357 17.47 -11.81 -29.19
CA ALA A 357 17.83 -10.84 -30.23
C ALA A 357 18.45 -9.58 -29.61
N LEU A 358 17.86 -9.06 -28.52
CA LEU A 358 18.45 -7.94 -27.75
C LEU A 358 19.85 -8.28 -27.23
N CYS A 359 20.05 -9.48 -26.68
CA CYS A 359 21.35 -9.90 -26.15
C CYS A 359 22.42 -9.99 -27.24
N TYR A 360 22.09 -10.63 -28.39
CA TYR A 360 23.02 -10.75 -29.52
C TYR A 360 23.37 -9.38 -30.10
N GLY A 361 22.36 -8.56 -30.36
CA GLY A 361 22.56 -7.23 -30.95
C GLY A 361 23.30 -6.27 -30.02
N GLY A 362 23.00 -6.29 -28.73
CA GLY A 362 23.73 -5.51 -27.73
C GLY A 362 25.16 -6.02 -27.48
N SER A 363 25.46 -7.28 -27.81
CA SER A 363 26.81 -7.86 -27.71
C SER A 363 27.66 -7.66 -28.98
N GLY A 364 27.08 -7.10 -30.05
CA GLY A 364 27.73 -6.89 -31.35
C GLY A 364 27.57 -8.04 -32.36
N ASP A 365 26.83 -9.10 -32.03
CA ASP A 365 26.54 -10.21 -32.94
C ASP A 365 25.27 -9.88 -33.77
N PHE A 366 25.40 -8.87 -34.63
CA PHE A 366 24.27 -8.34 -35.40
C PHE A 366 23.68 -9.36 -36.37
N GLN A 367 24.50 -10.27 -36.89
CA GLN A 367 24.05 -11.32 -37.80
C GLN A 367 23.09 -12.29 -37.11
N LYS A 368 23.43 -12.78 -35.91
CA LYS A 368 22.51 -13.65 -35.15
C LYS A 368 21.27 -12.91 -34.69
N ALA A 369 21.41 -11.65 -34.26
CA ALA A 369 20.28 -10.83 -33.84
C ALA A 369 19.28 -10.64 -35.00
N ALA A 370 19.77 -10.19 -36.16
CA ALA A 370 18.93 -9.93 -37.32
C ALA A 370 18.33 -11.23 -37.90
N LYS A 371 19.09 -12.34 -37.90
CA LYS A 371 18.59 -13.65 -38.30
C LYS A 371 17.44 -14.11 -37.39
N LEU A 372 17.59 -13.96 -36.08
CA LEU A 372 16.58 -14.38 -35.13
C LEU A 372 15.28 -13.59 -35.30
N CYS A 373 15.39 -12.28 -35.54
CA CYS A 373 14.23 -11.45 -35.88
C CYS A 373 13.60 -11.87 -37.20
N HIS A 374 14.39 -12.09 -38.25
CA HIS A 374 13.89 -12.58 -39.54
C HIS A 374 13.11 -13.91 -39.42
N ASP A 375 13.65 -14.85 -38.64
CA ASP A 375 13.08 -16.20 -38.51
C ASP A 375 11.80 -16.24 -37.67
N ARG A 376 11.57 -15.26 -36.77
CA ARG A 376 10.53 -15.34 -35.72
C ARG A 376 9.58 -14.15 -35.65
N ALA A 377 9.97 -12.99 -36.16
CA ALA A 377 9.11 -11.82 -36.13
C ALA A 377 7.93 -12.02 -37.09
N VAL A 378 6.74 -11.64 -36.63
CA VAL A 378 5.54 -11.69 -37.46
C VAL A 378 5.51 -10.42 -38.32
N PRO A 379 5.41 -10.54 -39.65
CA PRO A 379 5.30 -9.38 -40.52
C PRO A 379 4.04 -8.56 -40.19
N PRO A 380 4.17 -7.26 -39.85
CA PRO A 380 3.01 -6.40 -39.68
C PRO A 380 2.34 -6.14 -41.03
N ASN A 381 1.02 -5.98 -41.00
CA ASN A 381 0.26 -5.61 -42.19
C ASN A 381 0.66 -4.21 -42.66
N VAL A 382 1.06 -4.10 -43.93
CA VAL A 382 1.13 -2.82 -44.63
C VAL A 382 -0.31 -2.42 -44.96
N PRO A 383 -0.74 -1.16 -44.70
CA PRO A 383 -2.05 -0.70 -45.13
C PRO A 383 -2.28 -1.02 -46.60
N ASN A 384 -3.40 -1.66 -46.94
CA ASN A 384 -3.73 -1.95 -48.33
C ASN A 384 -4.25 -0.67 -48.98
N VAL A 385 -3.46 -0.11 -49.88
CA VAL A 385 -3.69 1.22 -50.46
C VAL A 385 -4.00 1.12 -51.97
N MET A 386 -4.16 -0.09 -52.48
CA MET A 386 -4.32 -0.42 -53.91
C MET A 386 -5.69 -0.04 -54.51
N GLU A 387 -6.27 1.11 -54.14
CA GLU A 387 -7.39 1.67 -54.91
C GLU A 387 -6.88 2.21 -56.26
N LEU A 388 -6.82 1.33 -57.26
CA LEU A 388 -6.90 1.62 -58.71
C LEU A 388 -5.83 2.56 -59.33
N ARG A 389 -4.63 2.68 -58.76
CA ARG A 389 -3.55 3.52 -59.33
C ARG A 389 -2.42 2.72 -59.95
N THR A 390 -1.85 3.24 -61.04
CA THR A 390 -0.65 2.68 -61.68
C THR A 390 0.62 3.08 -60.92
N ILE A 391 1.70 2.30 -61.04
CA ILE A 391 2.98 2.57 -60.35
C ILE A 391 3.50 3.96 -60.72
N ASP A 392 3.48 4.30 -62.01
CA ASP A 392 3.96 5.58 -62.54
C ASP A 392 3.21 6.79 -61.95
N GLU A 393 1.93 6.62 -61.58
CA GLU A 393 1.15 7.66 -60.91
C GLU A 393 1.53 7.80 -59.45
N LEU A 394 1.83 6.70 -58.77
CA LEU A 394 2.28 6.69 -57.38
C LEU A 394 3.69 7.28 -57.26
N GLU A 395 4.63 6.91 -58.13
CA GLU A 395 5.99 7.47 -58.16
C GLU A 395 5.97 8.98 -58.44
N ARG A 396 5.23 9.43 -59.46
CA ARG A 396 5.09 10.86 -59.79
C ARG A 396 4.48 11.66 -58.64
N ARG A 397 3.53 11.07 -57.92
CA ARG A 397 2.89 11.70 -56.76
C ARG A 397 3.83 11.79 -55.56
N LEU A 398 4.63 10.76 -55.31
CA LEU A 398 5.63 10.80 -54.24
C LEU A 398 6.75 11.79 -54.56
N GLN A 399 7.14 11.93 -55.83
CA GLN A 399 8.09 12.97 -56.26
C GLN A 399 7.54 14.40 -56.06
N SER A 400 6.24 14.60 -56.32
CA SER A 400 5.61 15.92 -56.14
C SER A 400 5.23 16.24 -54.70
N ASN A 401 5.04 15.22 -53.86
CA ASN A 401 4.78 15.35 -52.44
C ASN A 401 5.54 14.26 -51.63
N PRO A 402 6.82 14.50 -51.29
CA PRO A 402 7.66 13.52 -50.60
C PRO A 402 7.15 13.09 -49.22
N ASP A 403 6.29 13.88 -48.57
CA ASP A 403 5.76 13.58 -47.24
C ASP A 403 4.45 12.76 -47.29
N ASP A 404 3.95 12.36 -48.47
CA ASP A 404 2.71 11.58 -48.63
C ASP A 404 2.90 10.12 -48.17
N SER A 405 2.67 9.90 -46.87
CA SER A 405 2.79 8.61 -46.20
C SER A 405 1.89 7.52 -46.81
N TRP A 406 0.76 7.90 -47.38
CA TRP A 406 -0.21 6.98 -47.98
C TRP A 406 0.32 6.45 -49.30
N THR A 407 0.79 7.35 -50.17
CA THR A 407 1.44 7.00 -51.44
C THR A 407 2.70 6.16 -51.22
N ALA A 408 3.52 6.51 -50.23
CA ALA A 408 4.70 5.72 -49.86
C ALA A 408 4.36 4.31 -49.35
N SER A 409 3.29 4.16 -48.56
CA SER A 409 2.81 2.84 -48.10
C SER A 409 2.33 1.97 -49.27
N ALA A 410 1.66 2.57 -50.26
CA ALA A 410 1.20 1.88 -51.46
C ALA A 410 2.36 1.35 -52.31
N LEU A 411 3.38 2.19 -52.53
CA LEU A 411 4.59 1.81 -53.27
C LEU A 411 5.38 0.71 -52.54
N LEU A 412 5.45 0.79 -51.20
CA LEU A 412 6.05 -0.27 -50.38
C LEU A 412 5.28 -1.59 -50.57
N GLU A 413 3.95 -1.58 -50.44
CA GLU A 413 3.14 -2.79 -50.65
C GLU A 413 3.34 -3.38 -52.06
N TYR A 414 3.35 -2.52 -53.08
CA TYR A 414 3.57 -2.93 -54.45
C TYR A 414 4.94 -3.60 -54.64
N GLY A 415 6.02 -2.96 -54.19
CA GLY A 415 7.39 -3.50 -54.26
C GLY A 415 7.53 -4.83 -53.51
N LEU A 416 6.86 -4.98 -52.36
CA LEU A 416 6.86 -6.24 -51.61
C LEU A 416 6.14 -7.37 -52.35
N ARG A 417 5.02 -7.09 -53.02
CA ARG A 417 4.26 -8.08 -53.82
C ARG A 417 5.03 -8.53 -55.06
N THR A 418 5.69 -7.61 -55.75
CA THR A 418 6.48 -7.90 -56.97
C THR A 418 7.89 -8.39 -56.67
N LYS A 419 8.32 -8.38 -55.41
CA LYS A 419 9.69 -8.66 -54.96
C LYS A 419 10.72 -7.69 -55.54
N ASP A 420 10.29 -6.47 -55.91
CA ASP A 420 11.17 -5.38 -56.25
C ASP A 420 11.68 -4.69 -54.98
N TRP A 421 12.79 -5.20 -54.45
CA TRP A 421 13.40 -4.71 -53.22
C TRP A 421 13.97 -3.29 -53.36
N ALA A 422 14.32 -2.85 -54.58
CA ALA A 422 14.83 -1.51 -54.80
C ALA A 422 13.70 -0.48 -54.66
N LEU A 423 12.56 -0.75 -55.31
CA LEU A 423 11.35 0.07 -55.19
C LEU A 423 10.85 0.12 -53.74
N ALA A 424 10.80 -1.03 -53.07
CA ALA A 424 10.41 -1.11 -51.66
C ALA A 424 11.35 -0.29 -50.75
N GLN A 425 12.65 -0.30 -51.01
CA GLN A 425 13.63 0.47 -50.24
C GLN A 425 13.47 1.98 -50.44
N GLU A 426 13.19 2.43 -51.66
CA GLU A 426 12.97 3.84 -51.98
C GLU A 426 11.69 4.37 -51.30
N ALA A 427 10.61 3.57 -51.35
CA ALA A 427 9.34 3.88 -50.70
C ALA A 427 9.43 4.02 -49.17
N LEU A 428 10.46 3.43 -48.53
CA LEU A 428 10.67 3.53 -47.09
C LEU A 428 11.26 4.88 -46.64
N ASN A 429 12.02 5.58 -47.49
CA ASN A 429 12.68 6.84 -47.13
C ASN A 429 11.72 7.90 -46.54
N PRO A 430 10.57 8.20 -47.18
CA PRO A 430 9.60 9.15 -46.64
C PRO A 430 8.90 8.64 -45.38
N LEU A 431 8.63 7.33 -45.28
CA LEU A 431 8.02 6.72 -44.09
C LEU A 431 8.94 6.78 -42.87
N MET A 432 10.24 6.60 -43.08
CA MET A 432 11.27 6.65 -42.04
C MET A 432 11.63 8.07 -41.59
N SER A 433 11.26 9.08 -42.39
CA SER A 433 11.51 10.50 -42.10
C SER A 433 10.39 11.15 -41.27
N GLN A 434 9.30 10.42 -41.02
CA GLN A 434 8.18 10.90 -40.20
C GLN A 434 8.56 11.03 -38.73
N LYS A 435 7.92 11.98 -38.03
CA LYS A 435 8.08 12.17 -36.58
C LYS A 435 7.74 10.90 -35.79
N GLN A 436 6.77 10.11 -36.28
CA GLN A 436 6.42 8.81 -35.73
C GLN A 436 6.50 7.77 -36.84
N VAL A 437 7.61 7.04 -36.89
CA VAL A 437 7.86 6.00 -37.90
C VAL A 437 6.85 4.85 -37.71
N PRO A 438 6.08 4.47 -38.73
CA PRO A 438 5.16 3.33 -38.64
C PRO A 438 5.90 2.00 -38.39
N ALA A 439 5.34 1.13 -37.55
CA ALA A 439 5.96 -0.15 -37.20
C ALA A 439 6.26 -1.03 -38.44
N TYR A 440 5.35 -1.05 -39.42
CA TYR A 440 5.58 -1.81 -40.65
C TYR A 440 6.73 -1.26 -41.50
N ALA A 441 6.98 0.05 -41.47
CA ALA A 441 8.10 0.65 -42.18
C ALA A 441 9.43 0.21 -41.55
N ALA A 442 9.51 0.25 -40.20
CA ALA A 442 10.69 -0.22 -39.47
C ALA A 442 10.96 -1.73 -39.70
N TYR A 443 9.91 -2.55 -39.71
CA TYR A 443 10.00 -3.99 -40.01
C TYR A 443 10.57 -4.24 -41.42
N TRP A 444 9.97 -3.64 -42.45
CA TRP A 444 10.38 -3.91 -43.83
C TRP A 444 11.75 -3.32 -44.16
N GLN A 445 12.13 -2.21 -43.55
CA GLN A 445 13.50 -1.70 -43.63
C GLN A 445 14.49 -2.70 -43.05
N ALA A 446 14.18 -3.29 -41.90
CA ALA A 446 15.05 -4.28 -41.26
C ALA A 446 15.22 -5.55 -42.12
N GLU A 447 14.13 -6.03 -42.73
CA GLU A 447 14.13 -7.16 -43.67
C GLU A 447 14.97 -6.91 -44.93
N ILE A 448 14.83 -5.73 -45.56
CA ILE A 448 15.60 -5.39 -46.75
C ILE A 448 17.10 -5.30 -46.43
N TYR A 449 17.47 -4.68 -45.31
CA TYR A 449 18.87 -4.65 -44.87
C TYR A 449 19.41 -6.04 -44.54
N TYR A 450 18.61 -6.92 -43.94
CA TYR A 450 19.01 -8.31 -43.68
C TYR A 450 19.33 -9.06 -44.97
N LYS A 451 18.46 -8.97 -45.98
CA LYS A 451 18.64 -9.60 -47.29
C LYS A 451 19.84 -9.07 -48.05
N ASN A 452 20.18 -7.80 -47.86
CA ASN A 452 21.34 -7.15 -48.45
C ASN A 452 22.65 -7.38 -47.67
N GLY A 453 22.65 -8.22 -46.62
CA GLY A 453 23.83 -8.51 -45.81
C GLY A 453 24.28 -7.38 -44.89
N LYS A 454 23.49 -6.31 -44.77
CA LYS A 454 23.76 -5.16 -43.88
C LYS A 454 23.22 -5.44 -42.48
N TYR A 455 23.84 -6.38 -41.77
CA TYR A 455 23.30 -6.89 -40.50
C TYR A 455 23.22 -5.84 -39.38
N GLU A 456 24.18 -4.93 -39.30
CA GLU A 456 24.16 -3.86 -38.28
C GLU A 456 22.99 -2.88 -38.52
N ASP A 457 22.80 -2.43 -39.77
CA ASP A 457 21.69 -1.54 -40.14
C ASP A 457 20.34 -2.24 -39.99
N SER A 458 20.29 -3.52 -40.35
CA SER A 458 19.12 -4.39 -40.11
C SER A 458 18.78 -4.43 -38.62
N TRP A 459 19.77 -4.66 -37.74
CA TRP A 459 19.54 -4.68 -36.30
C TRP A 459 19.06 -3.33 -35.76
N LYS A 460 19.62 -2.21 -36.22
CA LYS A 460 19.16 -0.87 -35.84
C LYS A 460 17.69 -0.65 -36.21
N ALA A 461 17.27 -1.09 -37.39
CA ALA A 461 15.87 -1.03 -37.82
C ALA A 461 14.97 -1.99 -37.02
N TRP A 462 15.44 -3.21 -36.73
CA TRP A 462 14.75 -4.17 -35.86
C TRP A 462 14.52 -3.63 -34.46
N LYS A 463 15.49 -2.90 -33.89
CA LYS A 463 15.35 -2.27 -32.57
C LYS A 463 14.25 -1.22 -32.56
N LYS A 464 14.14 -0.39 -33.61
CA LYS A 464 13.04 0.57 -33.76
C LYS A 464 11.68 -0.12 -33.86
N PHE A 465 11.60 -1.23 -34.58
CA PHE A 465 10.38 -2.04 -34.63
C PHE A 465 10.05 -2.65 -33.25
N ALA A 466 11.05 -3.19 -32.56
CA ALA A 466 10.93 -3.78 -31.24
C ALA A 466 10.37 -2.80 -30.20
N GLU A 467 10.83 -1.55 -30.20
CA GLU A 467 10.34 -0.49 -29.31
C GLU A 467 8.82 -0.23 -29.47
N GLN A 468 8.24 -0.54 -30.63
CA GLN A 468 6.83 -0.35 -30.92
C GLN A 468 6.00 -1.63 -30.76
N ALA A 469 6.57 -2.78 -31.15
CA ALA A 469 5.84 -4.03 -31.34
C ALA A 469 6.10 -5.10 -30.27
N TRP A 470 7.23 -5.05 -29.55
CA TRP A 470 7.54 -6.03 -28.50
C TRP A 470 6.97 -5.55 -27.16
N GLN A 471 5.66 -5.72 -27.01
CA GLN A 471 5.00 -5.59 -25.72
C GLN A 471 5.26 -6.85 -24.88
N GLY A 472 5.52 -6.65 -23.59
CA GLY A 472 5.69 -7.77 -22.67
C GLY A 472 4.44 -8.64 -22.55
N PRO A 473 4.55 -9.86 -22.01
CA PRO A 473 3.40 -10.71 -21.74
C PRO A 473 2.44 -10.03 -20.76
N PRO A 474 1.14 -10.43 -20.73
CA PRO A 474 0.15 -9.86 -19.81
C PRO A 474 0.65 -9.91 -18.36
N GLY A 475 0.56 -8.78 -17.65
CA GLY A 475 1.07 -8.65 -16.27
C GLY A 475 2.55 -8.24 -16.16
N SER A 476 3.22 -7.93 -17.28
CA SER A 476 4.46 -7.14 -17.25
C SER A 476 4.14 -5.70 -16.85
N GLY A 477 4.91 -5.15 -15.91
CA GLY A 477 4.79 -3.75 -15.55
C GLY A 477 5.38 -2.92 -16.67
N GLY A 478 4.56 -2.07 -17.32
CA GLY A 478 5.11 -0.99 -18.13
C GLY A 478 5.97 -0.13 -17.22
N VAL A 479 7.29 -0.20 -17.39
CA VAL A 479 8.24 0.74 -16.79
C VAL A 479 8.35 1.94 -17.69
#